data_AF-A0A562IJR4-F1
#
_entry.id   AF-A0A562IJR4-F1
#
_cell.length_a   1.000
_cell.length_b   1.000
_cell.length_c   1.000
_cell.angle_alpha   90.00
_cell.angle_beta   90.00
_cell.angle_gamma   90.00
#
_symmetry.space_group_name_H-M   'P 1'
#
loop_
_entity.id
_entity.type
_entity.pdbx_description
1 polymer ?
#
loop_
_entity_poly.entity_id
_entity_poly.type
_entity_poly.pdbx_seq_one_letter_code
_entity_poly.pdbx_strand_id
1 'polypeptide(L)'
;MNQRPIIDAGPSLNFLSINKERLLISVLGPLSVPETVQDEVMRKSREDPRFRPAATVWRKLTPRWIHVLSDDETPELAAAVHRITQQSMRDRLRHPKDLGEIMVVAHAAVAAETGETVTVLIDDGAGAVIATSEIRRLQRLRAQGRAVGSIKLVNTLTILHRAAGTGHIPDRSMMRDIYLRLRGLDDGLPPIDSTSLLSAPQWG
;
A
#
# COMPACT_ATOMS: atom_id res chain seq x y z
N MET A 1 16.80 9.75 -5.67
CA MET A 1 15.97 9.95 -4.46
C MET A 1 15.02 8.76 -4.37
N ASN A 2 14.68 8.28 -3.17
CA ASN A 2 13.74 7.17 -3.05
C ASN A 2 12.31 7.73 -3.11
N GLN A 3 11.49 7.20 -4.01
CA GLN A 3 10.08 7.61 -4.11
C GLN A 3 9.35 7.26 -2.82
N ARG A 4 8.37 8.09 -2.44
CA ARG A 4 7.49 7.80 -1.30
C ARG A 4 6.78 6.45 -1.56
N PRO A 5 6.67 5.56 -0.56
CA PRO A 5 5.92 4.32 -0.72
C PRO A 5 4.47 4.59 -1.12
N ILE A 6 3.94 3.77 -2.04
CA ILE A 6 2.57 3.88 -2.53
C ILE A 6 1.72 2.86 -1.78
N ILE A 7 0.62 3.30 -1.19
CA ILE A 7 -0.25 2.46 -0.36
C ILE A 7 -1.63 2.31 -0.99
N ASP A 8 -2.19 1.11 -0.88
CA ASP A 8 -3.54 0.77 -1.32
C ASP A 8 -4.63 1.17 -0.29
N ALA A 9 -5.89 1.15 -0.72
CA ALA A 9 -7.04 1.54 0.08
C ALA A 9 -7.25 0.65 1.31
N GLY A 10 -7.06 -0.67 1.21
CA GLY A 10 -7.27 -1.59 2.34
C GLY A 10 -6.37 -1.28 3.53
N PRO A 11 -5.03 -1.33 3.38
CA PRO A 11 -4.09 -0.95 4.43
C PRO A 11 -4.30 0.48 4.92
N SER A 12 -4.61 1.43 4.02
CA SER A 12 -4.94 2.81 4.40
C SER A 12 -6.15 2.85 5.34
N LEU A 13 -7.25 2.23 4.98
CA LEU A 13 -8.44 2.19 5.83
C LEU A 13 -8.15 1.54 7.18
N ASN A 14 -7.47 0.39 7.19
CA ASN A 14 -7.19 -0.38 8.39
C ASN A 14 -6.34 0.42 9.40
N PHE A 15 -5.17 0.89 8.99
CA PHE A 15 -4.25 1.62 9.90
C PHE A 15 -4.83 2.95 10.36
N LEU A 16 -5.48 3.71 9.47
CA LEU A 16 -6.05 5.01 9.83
C LEU A 16 -7.26 4.85 10.76
N SER A 17 -8.06 3.80 10.58
CA SER A 17 -9.27 3.57 11.39
C SER A 17 -8.96 3.18 12.83
N ILE A 18 -7.78 2.59 13.09
CA ILE A 18 -7.33 2.26 14.44
C ILE A 18 -6.34 3.30 15.02
N ASN A 19 -6.19 4.45 14.36
CA ASN A 19 -5.26 5.52 14.74
C ASN A 19 -3.80 5.06 14.86
N LYS A 20 -3.36 4.23 13.91
CA LYS A 20 -1.98 3.73 13.80
C LYS A 20 -1.27 4.27 12.55
N GLU A 21 -1.69 5.43 12.04
CA GLU A 21 -1.02 6.14 10.95
C GLU A 21 0.44 6.46 11.26
N ARG A 22 0.75 6.80 12.52
CA ARG A 22 2.12 7.11 12.95
C ARG A 22 3.01 5.88 12.93
N LEU A 23 2.48 4.70 13.27
CA LEU A 23 3.20 3.43 13.17
C LEU A 23 3.54 3.16 11.71
N LEU A 24 2.55 3.25 10.82
CA LEU A 24 2.75 3.05 9.39
C LEU A 24 3.81 3.99 8.81
N ILE A 25 3.70 5.30 9.11
CA ILE A 25 4.66 6.32 8.68
C ILE A 25 6.04 6.12 9.31
N SER A 26 6.13 5.62 10.55
CA SER A 26 7.43 5.35 11.18
C SER A 26 8.20 4.23 10.47
N VAL A 27 7.50 3.27 9.88
CA VAL A 27 8.09 2.12 9.17
C VAL A 27 8.41 2.45 7.71
N LEU A 28 7.53 3.18 7.04
CA LEU A 28 7.61 3.44 5.60
C LEU A 28 8.15 4.84 5.24
N GLY A 29 8.04 5.80 6.16
CA GLY A 29 8.19 7.22 5.87
C GLY A 29 6.89 7.84 5.32
N PRO A 30 6.97 9.07 4.78
CA PRO A 30 5.84 9.72 4.11
C PRO A 30 5.33 8.89 2.92
N LEU A 31 4.01 8.87 2.75
CA LEU A 31 3.32 7.99 1.81
C LEU A 31 2.85 8.75 0.56
N SER A 32 2.58 7.99 -0.48
CA SER A 32 1.84 8.40 -1.67
C SER A 32 0.61 7.51 -1.87
N VAL A 33 -0.44 8.06 -2.47
CA VAL A 33 -1.71 7.37 -2.76
C VAL A 33 -2.26 7.84 -4.10
N PRO A 34 -2.71 6.95 -5.00
CA PRO A 34 -3.48 7.36 -6.16
C PRO A 34 -4.78 8.09 -5.76
N GLU A 35 -5.28 8.99 -6.61
CA GLU A 35 -6.57 9.68 -6.40
C GLU A 35 -7.71 8.68 -6.19
N THR A 36 -7.79 7.64 -7.01
CA THR A 36 -8.80 6.57 -6.87
C THR A 36 -8.75 5.92 -5.48
N VAL A 37 -7.55 5.72 -4.92
CA VAL A 37 -7.39 5.14 -3.59
C VAL A 37 -7.86 6.12 -2.52
N GLN A 38 -7.51 7.41 -2.64
CA GLN A 38 -8.03 8.43 -1.75
C GLN A 38 -9.56 8.46 -1.76
N ASP A 39 -10.17 8.47 -2.95
CA ASP A 39 -11.62 8.50 -3.11
C ASP A 39 -12.27 7.29 -2.46
N GLU A 40 -11.71 6.10 -2.65
CA GLU A 40 -12.19 4.87 -2.02
C GLU A 40 -12.07 4.93 -0.49
N VAL A 41 -10.96 5.41 0.05
CA VAL A 41 -10.77 5.60 1.50
C VAL A 41 -11.83 6.56 2.05
N MET A 42 -12.02 7.70 1.39
CA MET A 42 -12.99 8.71 1.83
C MET A 42 -14.43 8.24 1.70
N ARG A 43 -14.74 7.47 0.65
CA ARG A 43 -16.06 6.87 0.41
C ARG A 43 -16.38 5.82 1.46
N LYS A 44 -15.50 4.83 1.67
CA LYS A 44 -15.70 3.79 2.69
C LYS A 44 -15.77 4.35 4.10
N SER A 45 -15.01 5.41 4.40
CA SER A 45 -15.10 6.10 5.69
C SER A 45 -16.47 6.76 5.95
N ARG A 46 -17.22 7.10 4.90
CA ARG A 46 -18.57 7.65 5.03
C ARG A 46 -19.62 6.55 5.17
N GLU A 47 -19.47 5.47 4.41
CA GLU A 47 -20.48 4.41 4.28
C GLU A 47 -20.38 3.34 5.36
N ASP A 48 -19.17 2.98 5.80
CA ASP A 48 -18.95 1.93 6.80
C ASP A 48 -18.55 2.53 8.16
N PRO A 49 -19.35 2.32 9.23
CA PRO A 49 -19.03 2.81 10.57
C PRO A 49 -17.65 2.40 11.09
N ARG A 50 -17.15 1.22 10.69
CA ARG A 50 -15.83 0.70 11.10
C ARG A 50 -14.69 1.60 10.62
N PHE A 51 -14.88 2.26 9.47
CA PHE A 51 -13.85 3.08 8.82
C PHE A 51 -14.00 4.58 9.04
N ARG A 52 -15.05 5.05 9.75
CA ARG A 52 -15.25 6.47 10.04
C ARG A 52 -14.04 7.21 10.61
N PRO A 53 -13.20 6.61 11.50
CA PRO A 53 -12.03 7.31 12.01
C PRO A 53 -11.00 7.63 10.92
N ALA A 54 -10.91 6.83 9.85
CA ALA A 54 -9.94 7.03 8.78
C ALA A 54 -10.08 8.40 8.11
N ALA A 55 -11.29 8.87 7.79
CA ALA A 55 -11.50 10.21 7.23
C ALA A 55 -11.04 11.34 8.18
N THR A 56 -11.14 11.15 9.50
CA THR A 56 -10.68 12.15 10.47
C THR A 56 -9.17 12.18 10.56
N VAL A 57 -8.51 11.02 10.50
CA VAL A 57 -7.06 10.94 10.45
C VAL A 57 -6.54 11.48 9.12
N TRP A 58 -7.14 11.10 7.99
CA TRP A 58 -6.74 11.53 6.64
C TRP A 58 -6.67 13.06 6.54
N ARG A 59 -7.68 13.78 7.05
CA ARG A 59 -7.71 15.25 7.04
C ARG A 59 -6.54 15.90 7.80
N LYS A 60 -5.91 15.18 8.73
CA LYS A 60 -4.73 15.65 9.48
C LYS A 60 -3.42 15.33 8.76
N LEU A 61 -3.44 14.40 7.80
CA LEU A 61 -2.29 14.06 6.97
C LEU A 61 -2.12 15.16 5.92
N THR A 62 -1.36 16.19 6.29
CA THR A 62 -0.95 17.25 5.35
C THR A 62 -0.15 16.66 4.17
N PRO A 63 0.05 17.39 3.05
CA PRO A 63 0.88 16.97 1.91
C PRO A 63 2.32 16.52 2.26
N ARG A 64 2.81 16.92 3.45
CA ARG A 64 4.07 16.43 4.02
C ARG A 64 4.06 14.93 4.28
N TRP A 65 2.94 14.35 4.72
CA TRP A 65 2.83 12.97 5.18
C TRP A 65 2.15 12.05 4.18
N ILE A 66 1.20 12.58 3.40
CA ILE A 66 0.54 11.84 2.33
C ILE A 66 0.51 12.72 1.08
N HIS A 67 1.00 12.20 -0.03
CA HIS A 67 0.93 12.87 -1.32
C HIS A 67 -0.04 12.11 -2.23
N VAL A 68 -0.99 12.84 -2.79
CA VAL A 68 -1.95 12.27 -3.74
C VAL A 68 -1.33 12.32 -5.12
N LEU A 69 -1.24 11.15 -5.77
CA LEU A 69 -0.77 10.98 -7.14
C LEU A 69 -1.97 11.10 -8.08
N SER A 70 -1.85 12.00 -9.05
CA SER A 70 -2.87 12.25 -10.08
C SER A 70 -3.14 11.01 -10.91
N ASP A 71 -4.41 10.62 -11.06
CA ASP A 71 -4.82 9.53 -11.97
C ASP A 71 -5.15 10.05 -13.38
N ASP A 72 -4.86 11.33 -13.67
CA ASP A 72 -4.93 11.88 -15.02
C ASP A 72 -4.12 11.04 -16.03
N GLU A 73 -4.71 10.85 -17.22
CA GLU A 73 -4.12 10.05 -18.28
C GLU A 73 -2.84 10.70 -18.81
N THR A 74 -1.70 10.06 -18.54
CA THR A 74 -0.40 10.33 -19.15
C THR A 74 0.00 9.17 -20.06
N PRO A 75 0.85 9.37 -21.08
CA PRO A 75 1.32 8.27 -21.93
C PRO A 75 1.93 7.12 -21.14
N GLU A 76 2.71 7.43 -20.09
CA GLU A 76 3.40 6.46 -19.25
C GLU A 76 2.40 5.67 -18.39
N LEU A 77 1.47 6.36 -17.72
CA LEU A 77 0.46 5.72 -16.88
C LEU A 77 -0.50 4.89 -17.73
N ALA A 78 -0.94 5.41 -18.89
CA ALA A 78 -1.78 4.68 -19.82
C ALA A 78 -1.10 3.40 -20.33
N ALA A 79 0.20 3.46 -20.65
CA ALA A 79 0.96 2.29 -21.06
C ALA A 79 1.09 1.26 -19.93
N ALA A 80 1.27 1.70 -18.68
CA ALA A 80 1.31 0.82 -17.51
C ALA A 80 -0.04 0.14 -17.26
N VAL A 81 -1.13 0.90 -17.26
CA VAL A 81 -2.49 0.38 -17.10
C VAL A 81 -2.84 -0.60 -18.21
N HIS A 82 -2.53 -0.26 -19.47
CA HIS A 82 -2.78 -1.14 -20.59
C HIS A 82 -2.01 -2.45 -20.48
N ARG A 83 -0.74 -2.39 -20.09
CA ARG A 83 0.07 -3.60 -19.90
C ARG A 83 -0.47 -4.49 -18.79
N ILE A 84 -0.92 -3.90 -17.68
CA ILE A 84 -1.47 -4.63 -16.53
C ILE A 84 -2.83 -5.26 -16.87
N THR A 85 -3.69 -4.53 -17.57
CA THR A 85 -5.13 -4.88 -17.71
C THR A 85 -5.53 -5.35 -19.10
N GLN A 86 -4.67 -5.15 -20.11
CA GLN A 86 -4.96 -5.31 -21.53
C GLN A 86 -6.12 -4.42 -22.04
N GLN A 87 -6.45 -3.35 -21.31
CA GLN A 87 -7.52 -2.40 -21.63
C GLN A 87 -6.96 -0.98 -21.78
N SER A 88 -7.70 -0.08 -22.42
CA SER A 88 -7.30 1.33 -22.41
C SER A 88 -7.49 1.90 -20.99
N MET A 89 -6.69 2.91 -20.62
CA MET A 89 -6.85 3.56 -19.31
C MET A 89 -8.25 4.18 -19.16
N ARG A 90 -8.76 4.78 -20.24
CA ARG A 90 -10.11 5.34 -20.29
C ARG A 90 -11.20 4.31 -20.01
N ASP A 91 -11.11 3.13 -20.61
CA ASP A 91 -12.08 2.07 -20.36
C ASP A 91 -11.94 1.53 -18.95
N ARG A 92 -10.69 1.42 -18.46
CA ARG A 92 -10.43 0.90 -17.13
C ARG A 92 -10.97 1.79 -16.03
N LEU A 93 -10.85 3.12 -16.17
CA LEU A 93 -11.40 4.12 -15.24
C LEU A 93 -12.93 4.05 -15.11
N ARG A 94 -13.63 3.50 -16.11
CA ARG A 94 -15.09 3.29 -16.07
C ARG A 94 -15.53 2.08 -15.24
N HIS A 95 -14.59 1.21 -14.87
CA HIS A 95 -14.87 -0.02 -14.14
C HIS A 95 -14.26 0.07 -12.74
N PRO A 96 -15.02 0.27 -11.67
CA PRO A 96 -14.44 0.54 -10.35
C PRO A 96 -13.76 -0.67 -9.70
N LYS A 97 -14.18 -1.89 -10.07
CA LYS A 97 -13.64 -3.12 -9.50
C LYS A 97 -12.12 -3.16 -9.66
N ASP A 98 -11.36 -3.39 -8.59
CA ASP A 98 -9.89 -3.52 -8.54
C ASP A 98 -9.10 -2.30 -9.08
N LEU A 99 -9.76 -1.15 -9.27
CA LEU A 99 -9.14 0.02 -9.91
C LEU A 99 -8.03 0.62 -9.02
N GLY A 100 -8.27 0.71 -7.71
CA GLY A 100 -7.29 1.23 -6.75
C GLY A 100 -5.97 0.46 -6.78
N GLU A 101 -6.04 -0.87 -6.69
CA GLU A 101 -4.86 -1.74 -6.76
C GLU A 101 -4.09 -1.59 -8.07
N ILE A 102 -4.83 -1.48 -9.19
CA ILE A 102 -4.21 -1.29 -10.50
C ILE A 102 -3.51 0.06 -10.58
N MET A 103 -4.11 1.15 -10.08
CA MET A 103 -3.45 2.47 -10.05
C MET A 103 -2.22 2.45 -9.15
N VAL A 104 -2.28 1.80 -7.98
CA VAL A 104 -1.12 1.66 -7.08
C VAL A 104 0.05 1.00 -7.80
N VAL A 105 -0.19 -0.12 -8.49
CA VAL A 105 0.89 -0.81 -9.22
C VAL A 105 1.33 -0.04 -10.46
N ALA A 106 0.40 0.58 -11.19
CA ALA A 106 0.73 1.35 -12.39
C ALA A 106 1.61 2.55 -12.07
N HIS A 107 1.27 3.34 -11.04
CA HIS A 107 2.10 4.45 -10.56
C HIS A 107 3.48 3.97 -10.10
N ALA A 108 3.53 2.85 -9.38
CA ALA A 108 4.81 2.28 -8.94
C ALA A 108 5.67 1.80 -10.13
N ALA A 109 5.04 1.25 -11.17
CA ALA A 109 5.73 0.81 -12.38
C ALA A 109 6.29 2.00 -13.16
N VAL A 110 5.52 3.08 -13.32
CA VAL A 110 5.98 4.31 -13.99
C VAL A 110 7.19 4.90 -13.27
N ALA A 111 7.13 5.06 -11.95
CA ALA A 111 8.26 5.55 -11.16
C ALA A 111 9.47 4.58 -11.20
N ALA A 112 9.24 3.27 -11.16
CA ALA A 112 10.34 2.31 -11.30
C ALA A 112 10.98 2.35 -12.70
N GLU A 113 10.22 2.62 -13.76
CA GLU A 113 10.75 2.76 -15.12
C GLU A 113 11.70 3.95 -15.28
N THR A 114 11.56 5.01 -14.47
CA THR A 114 12.48 6.15 -14.45
C THR A 114 13.74 5.92 -13.59
N GLY A 115 13.91 4.70 -13.05
CA GLY A 115 15.11 4.33 -12.27
C GLY A 115 14.87 4.25 -10.75
N GLU A 116 13.66 4.55 -10.26
CA GLU A 116 13.40 4.65 -8.83
C GLU A 116 13.14 3.31 -8.14
N THR A 117 13.49 3.22 -6.86
CA THR A 117 13.06 2.10 -6.01
C THR A 117 11.80 2.50 -5.25
N VAL A 118 10.68 1.87 -5.58
CA VAL A 118 9.37 2.17 -5.03
C VAL A 118 8.94 1.04 -4.10
N THR A 119 8.44 1.37 -2.91
CA THR A 119 7.78 0.37 -2.04
C THR A 119 6.28 0.47 -2.25
N VAL A 120 5.60 -0.66 -2.41
CA VAL A 120 4.15 -0.75 -2.56
C VAL A 120 3.58 -1.56 -1.41
N LEU A 121 2.56 -1.02 -0.73
CA LEU A 121 1.85 -1.70 0.35
C LEU A 121 0.46 -2.15 -0.15
N ILE A 122 0.30 -3.46 -0.36
CA ILE A 122 -0.94 -4.12 -0.78
C ILE A 122 -1.15 -5.35 0.10
N ASP A 123 -2.37 -5.52 0.62
CA ASP A 123 -2.78 -6.71 1.37
C ASP A 123 -3.54 -7.72 0.51
N ASP A 124 -4.25 -7.27 -0.53
CA ASP A 124 -5.04 -8.14 -1.40
C ASP A 124 -4.19 -9.04 -2.30
N GLY A 125 -4.66 -10.28 -2.49
CA GLY A 125 -3.96 -11.29 -3.29
C GLY A 125 -3.90 -10.97 -4.78
N ALA A 126 -4.96 -10.43 -5.38
CA ALA A 126 -4.99 -10.07 -6.79
C ALA A 126 -4.03 -8.91 -7.06
N GLY A 127 -4.09 -7.85 -6.25
CA GLY A 127 -3.14 -6.74 -6.31
C GLY A 127 -1.68 -7.18 -6.13
N ALA A 128 -1.40 -8.10 -5.19
CA ALA A 128 -0.07 -8.68 -5.00
C ALA A 128 0.43 -9.47 -6.22
N VAL A 129 -0.45 -10.21 -6.91
CA VAL A 129 -0.13 -10.92 -8.15
C VAL A 129 0.24 -9.93 -9.27
N ILE A 130 -0.54 -8.85 -9.41
CA ILE A 130 -0.27 -7.79 -10.39
C ILE A 130 1.09 -7.14 -10.12
N ALA A 131 1.35 -6.74 -8.86
CA ALA A 131 2.63 -6.17 -8.44
C ALA A 131 3.81 -7.13 -8.71
N THR A 132 3.64 -8.42 -8.42
CA THR A 132 4.65 -9.45 -8.66
C THR A 132 4.97 -9.60 -10.15
N SER A 133 3.97 -9.51 -11.02
CA SER A 133 4.17 -9.53 -12.48
C SER A 133 5.05 -8.36 -12.94
N GLU A 134 4.75 -7.14 -12.48
CA GLU A 134 5.54 -5.94 -12.82
C GLU A 134 6.95 -5.98 -12.22
N ILE A 135 7.12 -6.50 -10.99
CA ILE A 135 8.44 -6.74 -10.40
C ILE A 135 9.29 -7.64 -11.30
N ARG A 136 8.73 -8.76 -11.77
CA ARG A 136 9.43 -9.70 -12.67
C ARG A 136 9.78 -9.05 -14.00
N ARG A 137 8.87 -8.22 -14.55
CA ARG A 137 9.13 -7.48 -15.79
C ARG A 137 10.30 -6.50 -15.62
N LEU A 138 10.31 -5.70 -14.56
CA LEU A 138 11.39 -4.76 -14.26
C LEU A 138 12.74 -5.47 -14.04
N GLN A 139 12.73 -6.62 -13.38
CA GLN A 139 13.93 -7.46 -13.23
C GLN A 139 14.47 -7.94 -14.58
N ARG A 140 13.61 -8.36 -15.51
CA ARG A 140 14.02 -8.73 -16.87
C ARG A 140 14.62 -7.56 -17.64
N LEU A 141 14.00 -6.38 -17.57
CA LEU A 141 14.52 -5.17 -18.22
C LEU A 141 15.91 -4.80 -17.66
N ARG A 142 16.08 -4.88 -16.34
CA ARG A 142 17.38 -4.65 -15.70
C ARG A 142 18.44 -5.67 -16.13
N ALA A 143 18.07 -6.95 -16.21
CA ALA A 143 18.98 -8.00 -16.70
C ALA A 143 19.40 -7.79 -18.16
N GLN A 144 18.59 -7.09 -18.95
CA GLN A 144 18.90 -6.66 -20.33
C GLN A 144 19.71 -5.35 -20.39
N GLY A 145 20.21 -4.84 -19.26
CA GLY A 145 21.01 -3.61 -19.19
C GLY A 145 20.19 -2.32 -19.25
N ARG A 146 18.86 -2.37 -19.15
CA ARG A 146 18.03 -1.16 -19.06
C ARG A 146 18.21 -0.51 -17.69
N ALA A 147 18.38 0.80 -17.66
CA ALA A 147 18.48 1.60 -16.45
C ALA A 147 17.10 1.78 -15.79
N VAL A 148 16.53 0.70 -15.24
CA VAL A 148 15.27 0.70 -14.51
C VAL A 148 15.46 0.42 -13.02
N GLY A 149 14.60 1.04 -12.24
CA GLY A 149 14.44 0.84 -10.82
C GLY A 149 13.69 -0.43 -10.48
N SER A 150 13.08 -0.49 -9.30
CA SER A 150 12.45 -1.71 -8.79
C SER A 150 11.27 -1.43 -7.88
N ILE A 151 10.32 -2.33 -7.87
CA ILE A 151 9.22 -2.33 -6.91
C ILE A 151 9.53 -3.31 -5.78
N LYS A 152 9.29 -2.88 -4.54
CA LYS A 152 9.31 -3.71 -3.34
C LYS A 152 7.89 -3.86 -2.83
N LEU A 153 7.34 -5.06 -2.92
CA LEU A 153 6.01 -5.36 -2.37
C LEU A 153 6.13 -5.65 -0.86
N VAL A 154 5.28 -5.00 -0.06
CA VAL A 154 5.10 -5.26 1.37
C VAL A 154 3.62 -5.35 1.68
N ASN A 155 3.28 -5.97 2.82
CA ASN A 155 1.93 -6.12 3.34
C ASN A 155 1.86 -5.70 4.82
N THR A 156 0.68 -5.69 5.41
CA THR A 156 0.44 -5.35 6.82
C THR A 156 1.30 -6.19 7.76
N LEU A 157 1.46 -7.50 7.52
CA LEU A 157 2.34 -8.35 8.33
C LEU A 157 3.80 -7.87 8.28
N THR A 158 4.28 -7.44 7.12
CA THR A 158 5.62 -6.87 6.96
C THR A 158 5.78 -5.57 7.77
N ILE A 159 4.75 -4.72 7.78
CA ILE A 159 4.76 -3.48 8.56
C ILE A 159 4.84 -3.77 10.06
N LEU A 160 3.99 -4.67 10.55
CA LEU A 160 3.97 -5.05 11.96
C LEU A 160 5.29 -5.70 12.38
N HIS A 161 5.82 -6.62 11.58
CA HIS A 161 7.11 -7.25 11.86
C HIS A 161 8.26 -6.23 11.95
N ARG A 162 8.29 -5.21 11.08
CA ARG A 162 9.30 -4.14 11.14
C ARG A 162 9.12 -3.20 12.33
N ALA A 163 7.89 -3.06 12.83
CA ALA A 163 7.59 -2.22 13.99
C ALA A 163 7.79 -2.96 15.33
N ALA A 164 8.00 -4.28 15.32
CA ALA A 164 8.26 -5.07 16.53
C ALA A 164 9.53 -4.57 17.26
N GLY A 165 9.41 -4.38 18.58
CA GLY A 165 10.48 -3.85 19.43
C GLY A 165 10.70 -2.34 19.32
N THR A 166 9.93 -1.63 18.48
CA THR A 166 10.04 -0.16 18.37
C THR A 166 9.15 0.54 19.39
N GLY A 167 9.31 1.86 19.55
CA GLY A 167 8.41 2.65 20.41
C GLY A 167 6.92 2.58 20.01
N HIS A 168 6.59 2.12 18.81
CA HIS A 168 5.21 1.93 18.36
C HIS A 168 4.63 0.54 18.69
N ILE A 169 5.47 -0.48 18.77
CA ILE A 169 5.10 -1.83 19.23
C ILE A 169 6.23 -2.37 20.13
N PRO A 170 6.30 -1.93 21.40
CA PRO A 170 7.44 -2.23 22.27
C PRO A 170 7.45 -3.69 22.72
N ASP A 171 6.29 -4.34 22.79
CA ASP A 171 6.16 -5.70 23.31
C ASP A 171 5.09 -6.51 22.58
N ARG A 172 5.06 -7.81 22.91
CA ARG A 172 4.11 -8.79 22.37
C ARG A 172 2.66 -8.49 22.74
N SER A 173 2.40 -7.82 23.85
CA SER A 173 1.04 -7.46 24.27
C SER A 173 0.48 -6.37 23.35
N MET A 174 1.26 -5.31 23.10
CA MET A 174 0.92 -4.27 22.14
C MET A 174 0.79 -4.83 20.72
N MET A 175 1.66 -5.76 20.32
CA MET A 175 1.54 -6.45 19.03
C MET A 175 0.17 -7.14 18.90
N ARG A 176 -0.23 -7.91 19.92
CA ARG A 176 -1.54 -8.59 19.94
C ARG A 176 -2.70 -7.59 19.86
N ASP A 177 -2.67 -6.52 20.66
CA ASP A 177 -3.73 -5.49 20.64
C ASP A 177 -3.90 -4.88 19.24
N ILE A 178 -2.79 -4.39 18.66
CA ILE A 178 -2.82 -3.77 17.34
C ILE A 178 -3.29 -4.75 16.27
N TYR A 179 -2.76 -5.98 16.30
CA TYR A 179 -3.14 -7.02 15.35
C TYR A 179 -4.62 -7.36 15.41
N LEU A 180 -5.17 -7.56 16.60
CA LEU A 180 -6.59 -7.90 16.78
C LEU A 180 -7.49 -6.76 16.31
N ARG A 181 -7.09 -5.50 16.54
CA ARG A 181 -7.82 -4.33 16.05
C ARG A 181 -7.77 -4.22 14.53
N LEU A 182 -6.62 -4.48 13.90
CA LEU A 182 -6.51 -4.52 12.43
C LEU A 182 -7.37 -5.65 11.85
N ARG A 183 -7.27 -6.85 12.41
CA ARG A 183 -8.05 -8.01 11.97
C ARG A 183 -9.56 -7.83 12.18
N GLY A 184 -9.98 -7.07 13.19
CA GLY A 184 -11.39 -6.71 13.38
C GLY A 184 -11.97 -5.81 12.27
N LEU A 185 -11.10 -5.20 11.46
CA LEU A 185 -11.49 -4.41 10.28
C LEU A 185 -11.33 -5.18 8.97
N ASP A 186 -10.48 -6.21 8.97
CA ASP A 186 -10.05 -6.97 7.79
C ASP A 186 -9.94 -8.46 8.10
N ASP A 187 -10.91 -9.22 7.56
CA ASP A 187 -10.97 -10.68 7.71
C ASP A 187 -9.86 -11.41 6.93
N GLY A 188 -9.12 -10.71 6.07
CA GLY A 188 -8.00 -11.24 5.29
C GLY A 188 -6.73 -11.52 6.12
N LEU A 189 -6.64 -10.97 7.34
CA LEU A 189 -5.50 -11.26 8.22
C LEU A 189 -5.65 -12.65 8.89
N PRO A 190 -4.61 -13.51 8.82
CA PRO A 190 -4.67 -14.84 9.43
C PRO A 190 -4.76 -14.76 10.96
N PRO A 191 -5.04 -15.86 11.68
CA PRO A 191 -4.86 -15.90 13.13
C PRO A 191 -3.43 -15.48 13.52
N ILE A 192 -3.28 -14.67 14.56
CA ILE A 192 -1.95 -14.15 14.93
C ILE A 192 -0.96 -15.27 15.26
N ASP A 193 -1.46 -16.36 15.87
CA ASP A 193 -0.64 -17.51 16.26
C ASP A 193 -0.13 -18.31 15.06
N SER A 194 -0.71 -18.14 13.87
CA SER A 194 -0.18 -18.70 12.63
C SER A 194 0.84 -17.79 11.93
N THR A 195 1.22 -16.67 12.56
CA THR A 195 2.23 -15.73 12.05
C THR A 195 3.50 -15.79 12.91
N SER A 196 4.61 -15.25 12.40
CA SER A 196 5.85 -15.09 13.17
C SER A 196 5.88 -13.82 14.03
N LEU A 197 4.78 -13.05 14.12
CA LEU A 197 4.79 -11.75 14.79
C LEU A 197 5.07 -11.82 16.30
N LEU A 198 4.66 -12.91 16.97
CA LEU A 198 4.89 -13.09 18.41
C LEU A 198 6.21 -13.78 18.73
N SER A 199 6.80 -14.47 17.76
CA SER A 199 8.11 -15.11 17.82
C SER A 199 9.21 -14.26 17.16
N ALA A 200 8.89 -13.02 16.78
CA ALA A 200 9.79 -12.14 16.06
C ALA A 200 11.10 -11.92 16.86
N PRO A 201 12.27 -11.99 16.21
CA PRO A 201 13.56 -11.91 16.90
C PRO A 201 13.80 -10.57 17.61
N GLN A 202 13.05 -9.52 17.23
CA GLN A 202 13.16 -8.17 17.78
C GLN A 202 12.62 -8.02 19.21
N TRP A 203 11.97 -9.06 19.75
CA TRP A 203 11.46 -9.06 21.13
C TRP A 203 12.52 -9.40 22.18
N GLY A 204 13.75 -9.77 21.76
CA GLY A 204 14.86 -10.20 22.59
C GLY A 204 16.01 -9.21 22.60
#